data_AF-A0A4S5DLB2-F1
#
_entry.id   AF-A0A4S5DLB2-F1
#
_cell.length_a   1.000
_cell.length_b   1.000
_cell.length_c   1.000
_cell.angle_alpha   90.00
_cell.angle_beta   90.00
_cell.angle_gamma   90.00
#
_symmetry.space_group_name_H-M   'P 1'
#
loop_
_entity.id
_entity.type
_entity.pdbx_description
1 polymer ?
#
loop_
_entity_poly.entity_id
_entity_poly.type
_entity_poly.pdbx_seq_one_letter_code
_entity_poly.pdbx_strand_id
1 'polypeptide(L)'
;MIDLADILPSALPAAVAWAEAEAARGIAQGAPLTPAQADDARTVGVAQPERIRVVIVERMPFPETPTLAAIARDTGLLSPGTIGLTLGHAVYVLRGQDTRRLLTHEFRHVHQYEAAGSIGAFLARYLQEIATVGYHDAPLEADARQHEFD
;
A
#
# COMPACT_ATOMS: atom_id res chain seq x y z
N MET A 1 -16.70 12.35 16.31
CA MET A 1 -15.79 11.74 15.33
C MET A 1 -14.98 10.73 16.12
N ILE A 2 -14.99 9.47 15.74
CA ILE A 2 -14.21 8.45 16.45
C ILE A 2 -12.74 8.69 16.06
N ASP A 3 -11.85 8.81 17.04
CA ASP A 3 -10.42 8.95 16.76
C ASP A 3 -9.90 7.63 16.19
N LEU A 4 -9.20 7.68 15.06
CA LEU A 4 -8.58 6.51 14.47
C LEU A 4 -7.68 5.79 15.48
N ALA A 5 -6.95 6.54 16.31
CA ALA A 5 -6.07 5.99 17.33
C ALA A 5 -6.84 5.11 18.34
N ASP A 6 -8.08 5.47 18.67
CA ASP A 6 -8.91 4.75 19.64
C ASP A 6 -9.41 3.41 19.09
N ILE A 7 -9.73 3.34 17.79
CA ILE A 7 -10.25 2.11 17.15
C ILE A 7 -9.17 1.22 16.57
N LEU A 8 -7.98 1.77 16.29
CA LEU A 8 -6.92 1.07 15.59
C LEU A 8 -6.54 -0.27 16.25
N PRO A 9 -6.37 -0.38 17.58
CA PRO A 9 -6.02 -1.66 18.22
C PRO A 9 -7.05 -2.76 17.96
N SER A 10 -8.35 -2.40 17.93
CA SER A 10 -9.44 -3.35 17.72
C SER A 10 -9.67 -3.70 16.25
N ALA A 11 -9.37 -2.77 15.34
CA ALA A 11 -9.59 -2.94 13.91
C ALA A 11 -8.39 -3.55 13.18
N LEU A 12 -7.18 -3.39 13.72
CA LEU A 12 -5.94 -3.83 13.09
C LEU A 12 -5.96 -5.31 12.69
N PRO A 13 -6.40 -6.28 13.53
CA PRO A 13 -6.43 -7.69 13.11
C PRO A 13 -7.28 -7.94 11.86
N ALA A 14 -8.43 -7.26 11.75
CA ALA A 14 -9.30 -7.39 10.58
C ALA A 14 -8.70 -6.70 9.34
N ALA A 15 -8.03 -5.55 9.53
CA ALA A 15 -7.33 -4.85 8.45
C ALA A 15 -6.19 -5.70 7.88
N VAL A 16 -5.41 -6.35 8.76
CA VAL A 16 -4.33 -7.27 8.38
C VAL A 16 -4.88 -8.48 7.64
N ALA A 17 -5.94 -9.12 8.14
CA ALA A 17 -6.55 -10.26 7.47
C ALA A 17 -7.07 -9.91 6.07
N TRP A 18 -7.69 -8.74 5.91
CA TRP A 18 -8.12 -8.26 4.60
C TRP A 18 -6.93 -7.99 3.67
N ALA A 19 -5.89 -7.32 4.17
CA ALA A 19 -4.70 -6.99 3.41
C ALA A 19 -3.92 -8.23 2.96
N GLU A 20 -3.80 -9.26 3.81
CA GLU A 20 -3.17 -10.53 3.47
C GLU A 20 -3.97 -11.29 2.40
N ALA A 21 -5.31 -11.32 2.53
CA ALA A 21 -6.17 -11.97 1.55
C ALA A 21 -6.14 -11.27 0.19
N GLU A 22 -6.14 -9.93 0.17
CA GLU A 22 -6.01 -9.15 -1.06
C GLU A 22 -4.60 -9.27 -1.65
N ALA A 23 -3.54 -9.23 -0.84
CA ALA A 23 -2.18 -9.45 -1.29
C ALA A 23 -2.03 -10.81 -1.98
N ALA A 24 -2.56 -11.88 -1.38
CA ALA A 24 -2.53 -13.22 -1.98
C ALA A 24 -3.22 -13.27 -3.34
N ARG A 25 -4.38 -12.59 -3.48
CA ARG A 25 -5.08 -12.45 -4.77
C ARG A 25 -4.24 -11.69 -5.79
N GLY A 26 -3.63 -10.57 -5.37
CA GLY A 26 -2.78 -9.76 -6.23
C GLY A 26 -1.55 -10.50 -6.73
N ILE A 27 -0.91 -11.28 -5.88
CA ILE A 27 0.23 -12.14 -6.26
C ILE A 27 -0.18 -13.21 -7.27
N ALA A 28 -1.37 -13.80 -7.12
CA ALA A 28 -1.84 -14.85 -8.02
C ALA A 28 -2.22 -14.34 -9.42
N GLN A 29 -2.71 -13.09 -9.54
CA GLN A 29 -3.27 -12.55 -10.78
C GLN A 29 -2.40 -11.48 -11.48
N GLY A 30 -1.50 -10.84 -10.74
CA GLY A 30 -0.72 -9.72 -11.26
C GLY A 30 0.38 -10.14 -12.24
N ALA A 31 0.81 -9.19 -13.07
CA ALA A 31 1.92 -9.38 -13.97
C ALA A 31 3.27 -9.20 -13.23
N PRO A 32 4.32 -9.94 -13.60
CA PRO A 32 5.66 -9.64 -13.11
C PRO A 32 6.13 -8.28 -13.63
N LEU A 33 7.12 -7.69 -12.96
CA LEU A 33 7.74 -6.45 -13.41
C LEU A 33 8.46 -6.65 -14.76
N THR A 34 8.38 -5.63 -15.61
CA THR A 34 9.31 -5.49 -16.74
C THR A 34 10.74 -5.27 -16.22
N PRO A 35 11.78 -5.49 -17.05
CA PRO A 35 13.16 -5.20 -16.63
C PRO A 35 13.36 -3.78 -16.12
N ALA A 36 12.79 -2.77 -16.79
CA ALA A 36 12.89 -1.37 -16.38
C ALA A 36 12.22 -1.12 -15.03
N GLN A 37 11.01 -1.66 -14.80
CA GLN A 37 10.34 -1.55 -13.51
C GLN A 37 11.10 -2.28 -12.39
N ALA A 38 11.72 -3.41 -12.69
CA ALA A 38 12.54 -4.13 -11.72
C ALA A 38 13.80 -3.34 -11.34
N ASP A 39 14.41 -2.63 -12.29
CA ASP A 39 15.55 -1.73 -12.02
C ASP A 39 15.12 -0.52 -11.18
N ASP A 40 13.97 0.08 -11.49
CA ASP A 40 13.38 1.14 -10.67
C ASP A 40 13.08 0.65 -9.24
N ALA A 41 12.47 -0.54 -9.09
CA ALA A 41 12.19 -1.16 -7.80
C ALA A 41 13.46 -1.35 -6.96
N ARG A 42 14.55 -1.86 -7.56
CA ARG A 42 15.85 -1.98 -6.87
C ARG A 42 16.40 -0.62 -6.47
N THR A 43 16.27 0.39 -7.34
CA THR A 43 16.77 1.74 -7.09
C THR A 43 16.07 2.38 -5.89
N VAL A 44 14.77 2.12 -5.69
CA VAL A 44 14.02 2.58 -4.51
C VAL A 44 14.15 1.65 -3.28
N GLY A 45 15.02 0.65 -3.35
CA GLY A 45 15.44 -0.19 -2.22
C GLY A 45 14.74 -1.54 -2.08
N VAL A 46 13.90 -1.95 -3.02
CA VAL A 46 13.27 -3.29 -2.98
C VAL A 46 14.33 -4.37 -3.09
N ALA A 47 14.34 -5.29 -2.14
CA ALA A 47 15.27 -6.41 -2.08
C ALA A 47 14.89 -7.55 -3.04
N GLN A 48 13.59 -7.82 -3.20
CA GLN A 48 13.08 -8.94 -4.01
C GLN A 48 12.09 -8.47 -5.10
N PRO A 49 12.55 -7.66 -6.08
CA PRO A 49 11.68 -7.11 -7.13
C PRO A 49 10.98 -8.20 -7.97
N GLU A 50 11.57 -9.39 -8.10
CA GLU A 50 11.00 -10.54 -8.79
C GLU A 50 9.72 -11.10 -8.15
N ARG A 51 9.46 -10.76 -6.88
CA ARG A 51 8.23 -11.11 -6.17
C ARG A 51 7.11 -10.14 -6.43
N ILE A 52 7.40 -8.92 -6.89
CA ILE A 52 6.37 -7.92 -7.13
C ILE A 52 5.44 -8.41 -8.24
N ARG A 53 4.13 -8.23 -8.00
CA ARG A 53 3.09 -8.45 -8.99
C ARG A 53 2.24 -7.20 -9.11
N VAL A 54 2.20 -6.63 -10.31
CA VAL A 54 1.41 -5.44 -10.62
C VAL A 54 0.06 -5.86 -11.17
N VAL A 55 -1.01 -5.37 -10.56
CA VAL A 55 -2.40 -5.63 -10.94
C VAL A 55 -3.02 -4.34 -11.43
N ILE A 56 -3.35 -4.27 -12.72
CA ILE A 56 -4.11 -3.15 -13.27
C ILE A 56 -5.59 -3.39 -13.03
N VAL A 57 -6.26 -2.47 -12.35
CA VAL A 57 -7.69 -2.57 -11.99
C VAL A 57 -8.50 -1.39 -12.50
N GLU A 58 -9.79 -1.63 -12.80
CA GLU A 58 -10.74 -0.54 -13.10
C GLU A 58 -11.18 0.21 -11.84
N ARG A 59 -11.13 -0.47 -10.68
CA ARG A 59 -11.52 0.06 -9.38
C ARG A 59 -10.59 -0.54 -8.33
N MET A 60 -10.15 0.28 -7.39
CA MET A 60 -9.32 -0.21 -6.29
C MET A 60 -10.06 -1.25 -5.46
N PRO A 61 -9.35 -2.30 -5.01
CA PRO A 61 -9.92 -3.21 -4.02
C PRO A 61 -10.26 -2.42 -2.76
N PHE A 62 -11.36 -2.79 -2.13
CA PHE A 62 -11.90 -2.05 -0.99
C PHE A 62 -12.51 -3.02 0.02
N PRO A 63 -12.33 -2.82 1.33
CA PRO A 63 -12.89 -3.72 2.33
C PRO A 63 -14.42 -3.63 2.38
N GLU A 64 -15.08 -4.78 2.40
CA GLU A 64 -16.55 -4.87 2.47
C GLU A 64 -17.08 -4.69 3.91
N THR A 65 -16.25 -4.97 4.91
CA THR A 65 -16.63 -4.82 6.32
C THR A 65 -16.85 -3.35 6.66
N PRO A 66 -18.01 -2.93 7.19
CA PRO A 66 -18.32 -1.53 7.45
C PRO A 66 -17.27 -0.77 8.28
N THR A 67 -16.71 -1.42 9.30
CA THR A 67 -15.67 -0.82 10.15
C THR A 67 -14.39 -0.54 9.38
N LEU A 68 -13.90 -1.50 8.59
CA LEU A 68 -12.70 -1.33 7.78
C LEU A 68 -12.94 -0.34 6.64
N ALA A 69 -14.13 -0.35 6.05
CA ALA A 69 -14.56 0.62 5.06
C ALA A 69 -14.58 2.05 5.59
N ALA A 70 -15.03 2.25 6.84
CA ALA A 70 -15.00 3.54 7.50
C ALA A 70 -13.56 4.00 7.74
N ILE A 71 -12.73 3.13 8.34
CA ILE A 71 -11.31 3.41 8.57
C ILE A 71 -10.61 3.81 7.26
N ALA A 72 -10.75 3.00 6.21
CA ALA A 72 -10.04 3.25 4.96
C ALA A 72 -10.46 4.56 4.26
N ARG A 73 -11.71 5.03 4.47
CA ARG A 73 -12.16 6.33 3.99
C ARG A 73 -11.65 7.46 4.86
N ASP A 74 -11.77 7.32 6.18
CA ASP A 74 -11.48 8.38 7.14
C ASP A 74 -9.96 8.64 7.27
N THR A 75 -9.13 7.63 7.01
CA THR A 75 -7.66 7.76 6.99
C THR A 75 -7.12 8.34 5.69
N GLY A 76 -7.92 8.36 4.62
CA GLY A 76 -7.47 8.68 3.26
C GLY A 76 -6.76 7.53 2.53
N LEU A 77 -6.47 6.41 3.21
CA LEU A 77 -5.74 5.26 2.65
C LEU A 77 -6.41 4.68 1.40
N LEU A 78 -7.74 4.52 1.41
CA LEU A 78 -8.53 4.12 0.26
C LEU A 78 -9.63 5.15 -0.02
N SER A 79 -9.22 6.40 -0.17
CA SER A 79 -10.12 7.47 -0.61
C SER A 79 -10.59 7.23 -2.05
N PRO A 80 -11.67 7.89 -2.51
CA PRO A 80 -12.08 7.84 -3.92
C PRO A 80 -11.00 8.29 -4.91
N GLY A 81 -9.97 9.01 -4.46
CA GLY A 81 -8.83 9.45 -5.26
C GLY A 81 -7.63 8.49 -5.25
N THR A 82 -7.69 7.37 -4.53
CA THR A 82 -6.60 6.41 -4.47
C THR A 82 -6.37 5.76 -5.84
N ILE A 83 -5.19 6.00 -6.41
CA ILE A 83 -4.78 5.50 -7.73
C ILE A 83 -3.79 4.34 -7.67
N GLY A 84 -3.21 4.07 -6.50
CA GLY A 84 -2.29 2.97 -6.22
C GLY A 84 -2.52 2.39 -4.83
N LEU A 85 -2.22 1.11 -4.66
CA LEU A 85 -2.26 0.42 -3.38
C LEU A 85 -1.23 -0.71 -3.35
N THR A 86 -0.32 -0.64 -2.38
CA THR A 86 0.65 -1.70 -2.12
C THR A 86 0.25 -2.54 -0.91
N LEU A 87 0.27 -3.87 -1.08
CA LEU A 87 0.03 -4.85 -0.03
C LEU A 87 1.12 -5.93 -0.09
N GLY A 88 2.18 -5.76 0.70
CA GLY A 88 3.36 -6.62 0.61
C GLY A 88 4.03 -6.48 -0.76
N HIS A 89 4.05 -7.56 -1.53
CA HIS A 89 4.58 -7.58 -2.90
C HIS A 89 3.49 -7.43 -3.98
N ALA A 90 2.22 -7.29 -3.61
CA ALA A 90 1.13 -7.01 -4.56
C ALA A 90 0.94 -5.50 -4.71
N VAL A 91 1.04 -4.99 -5.93
CA VAL A 91 0.89 -3.57 -6.25
C VAL A 91 -0.31 -3.40 -7.17
N TYR A 92 -1.36 -2.75 -6.68
CA TYR A 92 -2.56 -2.43 -7.46
C TYR A 92 -2.43 -1.03 -8.03
N VAL A 93 -2.78 -0.88 -9.30
CA VAL A 93 -2.75 0.41 -9.98
C VAL A 93 -4.03 0.60 -10.78
N LEU A 94 -4.61 1.80 -10.67
CA LEU A 94 -5.80 2.15 -11.41
C LEU A 94 -5.45 2.23 -12.90
N ARG A 95 -6.31 1.70 -13.77
CA ARG A 95 -6.05 1.71 -15.21
C ARG A 95 -5.69 3.11 -15.71
N GLY A 96 -4.55 3.20 -16.40
CA GLY A 96 -4.03 4.44 -16.98
C GLY A 96 -3.25 5.32 -16.01
N GLN A 97 -3.01 4.86 -14.77
CA GLN A 97 -2.22 5.58 -13.76
C GLN A 97 -0.86 4.93 -13.50
N ASP A 98 -0.45 3.92 -14.27
CA ASP A 98 0.81 3.18 -14.20
C ASP A 98 2.04 3.99 -14.68
N THR A 99 2.04 5.27 -14.34
CA THR A 99 3.17 6.17 -14.48
C THR A 99 4.36 5.65 -13.67
N ARG A 100 5.58 5.93 -14.16
CA ARG A 100 6.81 5.60 -13.44
C ARG A 100 6.83 6.19 -12.03
N ARG A 101 6.32 7.42 -11.90
CA ARG A 101 6.18 8.12 -10.63
C ARG A 101 5.33 7.36 -9.62
N LEU A 102 4.12 6.95 -10.01
CA LEU A 102 3.26 6.16 -9.11
C LEU A 102 3.90 4.80 -8.82
N LEU A 103 4.44 4.11 -9.82
CA LEU A 103 5.03 2.79 -9.60
C LEU A 103 6.22 2.83 -8.63
N THR A 104 7.08 3.84 -8.73
CA THR A 104 8.23 4.00 -7.83
C THR A 104 7.80 4.36 -6.39
N HIS A 105 6.74 5.15 -6.23
CA HIS A 105 6.07 5.36 -4.94
C HIS A 105 5.60 4.02 -4.34
N GLU A 106 4.83 3.23 -5.10
CA GLU A 106 4.31 1.94 -4.63
C GLU A 106 5.44 0.92 -4.36
N PHE A 107 6.48 0.89 -5.18
CA PHE A 107 7.65 0.04 -4.94
C PHE A 107 8.40 0.47 -3.68
N ARG A 108 8.39 1.76 -3.33
CA ARG A 108 8.95 2.20 -2.06
C ARG A 108 8.15 1.66 -0.87
N HIS A 109 6.82 1.56 -0.98
CA HIS A 109 6.03 0.83 0.02
C HIS A 109 6.38 -0.66 0.06
N VAL A 110 6.66 -1.32 -1.07
CA VAL A 110 7.14 -2.72 -1.06
C VAL A 110 8.43 -2.84 -0.23
N HIS A 111 9.39 -1.95 -0.42
CA HIS A 111 10.60 -1.91 0.41
C HIS A 111 10.27 -1.75 1.90
N GLN A 112 9.35 -0.85 2.24
CA GLN A 112 8.94 -0.64 3.62
C GLN A 112 8.25 -1.88 4.23
N TYR A 113 7.45 -2.61 3.45
CA TYR A 113 6.89 -3.92 3.85
C TYR A 113 7.99 -4.96 4.09
N GLU A 114 8.98 -5.04 3.20
CA GLU A 114 10.12 -5.94 3.36
C GLU A 114 10.91 -5.61 4.63
N ALA A 115 11.16 -4.33 4.89
CA ALA A 115 11.86 -3.85 6.08
C ALA A 115 11.06 -4.13 7.38
N ALA A 116 9.73 -4.05 7.33
CA ALA A 116 8.85 -4.38 8.45
C ALA A 116 8.74 -5.89 8.70
N GLY A 117 9.02 -6.72 7.69
CA GLY A 117 9.03 -8.19 7.78
C GLY A 117 7.64 -8.86 7.77
N SER A 118 6.54 -8.10 7.81
CA SER A 118 5.18 -8.62 7.65
C SER A 118 4.19 -7.51 7.29
N ILE A 119 3.06 -7.90 6.70
CA ILE A 119 1.95 -6.97 6.42
C ILE A 119 1.43 -6.37 7.74
N GLY A 120 1.28 -7.18 8.78
CA GLY A 120 0.81 -6.72 10.09
C GLY A 120 1.72 -5.67 10.74
N ALA A 121 3.03 -5.91 10.76
CA ALA A 121 3.99 -4.96 11.32
C ALA A 121 4.00 -3.62 10.57
N PHE A 122 3.97 -3.66 9.24
CA PHE A 122 3.87 -2.45 8.43
C PHE A 122 2.57 -1.70 8.71
N LEU A 123 1.41 -2.36 8.62
CA LEU A 123 0.11 -1.71 8.78
C LEU A 123 -0.08 -1.11 10.18
N ALA A 124 0.41 -1.79 11.22
CA ALA A 124 0.39 -1.26 12.58
C ALA A 124 1.11 0.10 12.66
N ARG A 125 2.32 0.18 12.10
CA ARG A 125 3.10 1.42 12.06
C ARG A 125 2.44 2.46 11.17
N TYR A 126 2.08 2.09 9.95
CA TYR A 126 1.55 2.99 8.93
C TYR A 126 0.23 3.65 9.37
N LEU A 127 -0.71 2.86 9.91
CA LEU A 127 -1.96 3.41 10.43
C LEU A 127 -1.75 4.25 11.71
N GLN A 128 -0.77 3.91 12.55
CA GLN A 128 -0.42 4.73 13.71
C GLN A 128 0.18 6.08 13.30
N GLU A 129 1.06 6.10 12.29
CA GLU A 129 1.60 7.34 11.73
C GLU A 129 0.46 8.23 11.21
N ILE A 130 -0.45 7.67 10.40
CA ILE A 130 -1.62 8.41 9.89
C ILE A 130 -2.52 8.92 11.03
N ALA A 131 -2.77 8.10 12.05
CA ALA A 131 -3.58 8.51 13.20
C ALA A 131 -2.95 9.69 13.97
N THR A 132 -1.61 9.79 13.95
CA THR A 132 -0.87 10.75 14.77
C THR A 132 -0.64 12.07 14.04
N VAL A 133 -0.28 12.02 12.75
CA VAL A 133 0.13 13.21 11.98
C VAL A 133 -0.69 13.42 10.70
N GLY A 134 -1.65 12.55 10.41
CA GLY A 134 -2.41 12.57 9.16
C GLY A 134 -1.66 11.94 7.98
N TYR A 135 -2.40 11.61 6.93
CA TYR A 135 -1.87 10.90 5.76
C TYR A 135 -0.74 11.66 5.06
N HIS A 136 -0.93 12.96 4.82
CA HIS A 136 0.06 13.77 4.11
C HIS A 136 1.38 13.87 4.87
N ASP A 137 1.37 13.98 6.20
CA ASP A 137 2.58 14.19 6.98
C ASP A 137 3.15 12.89 7.56
N ALA A 138 2.53 11.74 7.26
CA ALA A 138 3.00 10.42 7.70
C ALA A 138 4.43 10.14 7.18
N PRO A 139 5.39 9.77 8.06
CA PRO A 139 6.78 9.52 7.65
C PRO A 139 6.95 8.49 6.52
N LEU A 140 6.20 7.38 6.53
CA LEU A 140 6.27 6.36 5.47
C LEU A 140 5.79 6.89 4.11
N GLU A 141 4.79 7.76 4.11
CA GLU A 141 4.28 8.45 2.93
C GLU A 141 5.27 9.50 2.41
N ALA A 142 5.90 10.25 3.31
CA ALA A 142 6.94 11.22 2.95
C ALA A 142 8.16 10.52 2.33
N ASP A 143 8.56 9.38 2.89
CA ASP A 143 9.63 8.54 2.35
C ASP A 143 9.26 7.98 0.96
N ALA A 144 8.02 7.52 0.75
CA ALA A 144 7.54 7.08 -0.56
C ALA A 144 7.63 8.19 -1.61
N ARG A 145 7.16 9.40 -1.28
CA ARG A 145 7.25 10.57 -2.17
C ARG A 145 8.67 11.00 -2.52
N GLN A 146 9.63 10.80 -1.61
CA GLN A 146 11.05 11.13 -1.88
C GLN A 146 11.70 10.19 -2.91
N HIS A 147 11.08 9.03 -3.18
CA HIS A 147 11.57 8.02 -4.11
C HIS A 147 10.74 7.96 -5.40
N GLU A 148 9.92 8.99 -5.66
CA GLU A 148 9.17 9.15 -6.89
C GLU A 148 10.09 9.57 -8.04
N PHE A 149 10.04 8.84 -9.17
CA PHE A 149 10.78 9.19 -10.38
C PHE A 149 9.86 9.67 -11.51
N ASP A 150 10.27 10.72 -12.21
CA ASP A 150 9.60 11.20 -13.43
C ASP A 150 9.77 10.25 -14.64
#